data_AF-A0A9E4JQB3-F1
#
_entry.id   AF-A0A9E4JQB3-F1
#
_cell.length_a   1.000
_cell.length_b   1.000
_cell.length_c   1.000
_cell.angle_alpha   90.00
_cell.angle_beta   90.00
_cell.angle_gamma   90.00
#
_symmetry.space_group_name_H-M   'P 1'
#
loop_
_entity.id
_entity.type
_entity.pdbx_description
1 polymer ?
#
loop_
_entity_poly.entity_id
_entity_poly.type
_entity_poly.pdbx_seq_one_letter_code
_entity_poly.pdbx_strand_id
1 'polypeptide(L)'
;MNHPIHIIDNDDVLHTGASALMFQCTFKVSEFLAMMQAKLEEEYIFGDGLECDLLSPGKTWRKGKIKVRLEFTSLESETPEVPISVPQFPSIPTPIQTANPEELPPPLRRQIHPVGMWS
;
A
#
# COMPACT_ATOMS: atom_id res chain seq x y z
N MET A 1 12.12 -9.50 13.66
CA MET A 1 11.96 -9.10 15.08
C MET A 1 10.89 -8.01 15.12
N ASN A 2 9.81 -8.21 15.89
CA ASN A 2 8.77 -7.20 16.05
C ASN A 2 9.20 -6.23 17.16
N HIS A 3 9.69 -5.05 16.79
CA HIS A 3 9.91 -3.99 17.76
C HIS A 3 8.56 -3.34 18.09
N PRO A 4 8.23 -3.12 19.38
CA PRO A 4 7.00 -2.45 19.75
C PRO A 4 7.00 -1.03 19.16
N ILE A 5 5.95 -0.71 18.39
CA ILE A 5 5.78 0.63 17.81
C ILE A 5 5.35 1.57 18.94
N HIS A 6 6.17 2.58 19.21
CA HIS A 6 5.85 3.65 20.16
C HIS A 6 5.30 4.85 19.40
N ILE A 7 4.07 5.24 19.71
CA ILE A 7 3.48 6.49 19.23
C ILE A 7 4.13 7.62 20.04
N ILE A 8 4.74 8.57 19.34
CA ILE A 8 5.40 9.76 19.90
C ILE A 8 4.42 10.92 20.05
N ASP A 9 4.64 11.79 21.03
CA ASP A 9 3.77 12.91 21.38
C ASP A 9 4.25 14.24 20.75
N ASN A 10 3.36 15.23 20.64
CA ASN A 10 3.69 16.56 20.10
C ASN A 10 4.77 17.31 20.89
N ASP A 11 4.90 17.02 22.19
CA ASP A 11 5.91 17.60 23.08
C ASP A 11 7.25 16.84 23.07
N ASP A 12 7.31 15.68 22.42
CA ASP A 12 8.57 14.99 22.20
C ASP A 12 9.49 15.82 21.30
N VAL A 13 10.80 15.69 21.51
CA VAL A 13 11.84 16.33 20.71
C VAL A 13 12.59 15.28 19.92
N LEU A 14 12.76 15.53 18.64
CA LEU A 14 13.52 14.72 17.72
C LEU A 14 14.84 15.42 17.42
N HIS A 15 15.90 14.64 17.40
CA HIS A 15 17.17 15.03 16.83
C HIS A 15 17.53 14.09 15.69
N THR A 16 17.63 14.59 14.47
CA THR A 16 18.03 13.83 13.29
C THR A 16 19.43 14.26 12.88
N GLY A 17 20.11 13.45 12.07
CA GLY A 17 21.33 13.91 11.39
C GLY A 17 20.99 14.96 10.32
N ALA A 18 21.51 14.78 9.11
CA ALA A 18 21.06 15.58 7.97
C ALA A 18 19.60 15.20 7.63
N SER A 19 18.70 16.18 7.68
CA SER A 19 17.31 16.04 7.22
C SER A 19 17.14 16.85 5.94
N ALA A 20 16.51 16.27 4.91
CA ALA A 20 16.14 17.02 3.71
C ALA A 20 15.02 18.04 4.00
N LEU A 21 14.20 17.77 5.02
CA LEU A 21 13.04 18.59 5.37
C LEU A 21 13.38 19.87 6.15
N MET A 22 14.44 19.84 6.97
CA MET A 22 14.76 20.92 7.94
C MET A 22 16.27 21.19 8.04
N PHE A 23 16.62 22.48 8.06
CA PHE A 23 18.00 22.94 8.26
C PHE A 23 18.51 22.71 9.69
N GLN A 24 17.61 22.74 10.67
CA GLN A 24 17.94 22.42 12.05
C GLN A 24 17.76 20.94 12.30
N CYS A 25 18.75 20.36 12.99
CA CYS A 25 18.78 18.94 13.31
C CYS A 25 17.93 18.57 14.52
N THR A 26 17.42 19.54 15.29
CA THR A 26 16.63 19.30 16.51
C THR A 26 15.34 20.11 16.47
N PHE A 27 14.21 19.44 16.65
CA PHE A 27 12.88 20.05 16.53
C PHE A 27 11.85 19.28 17.35
N LYS A 28 10.75 19.94 17.73
CA LYS A 28 9.61 19.25 18.34
C LYS A 28 8.88 18.40 17.31
N VAL A 29 8.23 17.32 17.75
CA VAL A 29 7.38 16.49 16.89
C VAL A 29 6.27 17.30 16.24
N SER A 30 5.65 18.23 16.99
CA SER A 30 4.64 19.15 16.44
C SER A 30 5.15 20.00 15.28
N GLU A 31 6.39 20.50 15.35
CA GLU A 31 7.02 21.27 14.27
C GLU A 31 7.32 20.40 13.05
N PHE A 32 7.79 19.17 13.29
CA PHE A 32 8.04 18.18 12.24
C PHE A 32 6.75 17.82 11.48
N LEU A 33 5.66 17.55 12.21
CA LEU A 33 4.36 17.22 11.61
C LEU A 33 3.82 18.37 10.78
N ALA A 34 3.90 19.62 11.28
CA ALA A 34 3.49 20.80 10.52
C ALA A 34 4.30 20.96 9.22
N MET A 35 5.61 20.69 9.27
CA MET A 35 6.47 20.73 8.09
C MET A 35 6.14 19.64 7.08
N MET A 36 5.90 18.41 7.54
CA MET A 36 5.49 17.33 6.65
C MET A 36 4.19 17.64 5.93
N GLN A 37 3.19 18.19 6.63
CA GLN A 37 1.93 18.62 5.99
C GLN A 37 2.15 19.63 4.86
N ALA A 38 3.17 20.49 4.98
CA ALA A 38 3.49 21.51 3.98
C ALA A 38 4.39 21.00 2.83
N LYS A 39 5.20 19.95 3.06
CA LYS A 39 6.24 19.46 2.15
C LYS A 39 6.12 17.97 1.83
N LEU A 40 4.88 17.47 1.75
CA LEU A 40 4.52 16.05 1.61
C LEU A 40 4.90 15.44 0.23
N GLU A 41 6.05 15.82 -0.33
CA GLU A 41 6.59 15.34 -1.59
C GLU A 41 7.69 14.28 -1.37
N GLU A 42 8.21 14.10 -0.15
CA GLU A 42 9.33 13.19 0.12
C GLU A 42 8.87 11.77 0.48
N GLU A 43 8.96 10.87 -0.50
CA GLU A 43 8.64 9.44 -0.44
C GLU A 43 9.48 8.65 0.59
N TYR A 44 10.64 9.18 1.03
CA TYR A 44 11.61 8.46 1.86
C TYR A 44 11.12 8.17 3.29
N ILE A 45 10.18 8.96 3.82
CA ILE A 45 9.69 8.85 5.21
C ILE A 45 8.74 7.65 5.39
N PHE A 46 8.12 7.19 4.30
CA PHE A 46 7.24 6.01 4.28
C PHE A 46 7.99 4.67 4.17
N GLY A 47 9.31 4.71 3.96
CA GLY A 47 10.15 3.52 3.85
C GLY A 47 10.62 2.99 5.22
N ASP A 48 11.94 2.81 5.37
CA ASP A 48 12.54 2.23 6.57
C ASP A 48 12.56 3.17 7.80
N GLY A 49 12.07 4.40 7.63
CA GLY A 49 12.06 5.45 8.65
C GLY A 49 13.36 6.24 8.70
N LEU A 50 13.27 7.42 9.32
CA LEU A 50 14.38 8.35 9.49
C LEU A 50 15.09 8.10 10.83
N GLU A 51 16.41 7.91 10.78
CA GLU A 51 17.23 7.73 11.98
C GLU A 51 17.26 8.99 12.84
N CYS A 52 17.06 8.80 14.15
CA CYS A 52 16.96 9.90 15.09
C CYS A 52 17.33 9.51 16.52
N ASP A 53 17.57 10.52 17.34
CA ASP A 53 17.49 10.49 18.79
C ASP A 53 16.16 11.11 19.24
N LEU A 54 15.43 10.44 20.13
CA LEU A 54 14.16 10.88 20.70
C LEU A 54 14.35 11.27 22.16
N LEU A 55 13.85 12.44 22.55
CA LEU A 55 13.71 12.89 23.93
C LEU A 55 12.24 13.12 24.26
N SER A 56 11.74 12.38 25.24
CA SER A 56 10.40 12.59 25.79
C SER A 56 10.47 13.30 27.14
N PRO A 57 9.41 14.02 27.56
CA PRO A 57 9.33 14.62 28.88
C PRO A 57 9.66 13.62 30.00
N GLY A 58 10.61 13.98 30.87
CA GLY A 58 11.04 13.14 32.00
C GLY A 58 11.87 11.90 31.62
N LYS A 59 12.25 11.72 30.35
CA LYS A 59 13.09 10.62 29.88
C LYS A 59 14.44 11.14 29.38
N THR A 60 15.38 10.22 29.16
CA THR A 60 16.66 10.50 28.50
C THR A 60 16.56 10.34 27.00
N TRP A 61 17.55 10.86 26.27
CA TRP A 61 17.71 10.63 24.84
C TRP A 61 17.81 9.13 24.52
N ARG A 62 17.14 8.70 23.45
CA ARG A 62 17.13 7.31 22.99
C ARG A 62 17.26 7.25 21.46
N LYS A 63 18.14 6.39 20.97
CA LYS A 63 18.30 6.12 19.53
C LYS A 63 17.13 5.31 18.97
N GLY A 64 16.72 5.64 17.77
CA GLY A 64 15.67 4.92 17.06
C GLY A 64 15.47 5.41 15.63
N LYS A 65 14.33 5.02 15.06
CA LYS A 65 13.85 5.52 13.76
C LYS A 65 12.43 6.03 13.92
N ILE A 66 12.13 7.23 13.43
CA ILE A 66 10.76 7.68 13.25
C ILE A 66 10.20 7.14 11.93
N LYS A 67 8.93 6.78 11.92
CA LYS A 67 8.23 6.26 10.74
C LYS A 67 6.88 6.93 10.62
N VAL A 68 6.50 7.26 9.39
CA VAL A 68 5.14 7.68 9.07
C VAL A 68 4.42 6.50 8.45
N ARG A 69 3.21 6.20 8.93
CA ARG A 69 2.35 5.18 8.37
C ARG A 69 1.01 5.79 8.01
N LEU A 70 0.45 5.36 6.88
CA LEU A 70 -0.93 5.64 6.53
C LEU A 70 -1.79 4.52 7.10
N GLU A 71 -2.88 4.89 7.75
CA GLU A 71 -3.91 3.95 8.19
C GLU A 71 -5.16 4.20 7.36
N PHE A 72 -5.73 3.12 6.82
CA PHE A 72 -7.02 3.16 6.17
C PHE A 72 -8.10 2.76 7.17
N THR A 73 -9.11 3.60 7.30
CA THR A 73 -10.30 3.33 8.13
C THR A 73 -11.52 3.44 7.22
N SER A 74 -12.22 2.32 6.99
CA SER A 74 -13.51 2.34 6.29
C SER A 74 -14.59 2.95 7.19
N LEU A 75 -15.43 3.84 6.63
CA LEU A 75 -16.57 4.42 7.34
C LEU A 75 -17.82 3.52 7.26
N GLU A 76 -17.91 2.68 6.25
CA GLU A 76 -19.01 1.73 6.08
C GLU A 76 -18.57 0.36 6.62
N SER A 77 -19.40 -0.21 7.51
CA SER A 77 -19.39 -1.65 7.72
C SER A 77 -19.70 -2.28 6.36
N GLU A 78 -18.71 -2.90 5.73
CA GLU A 78 -18.94 -3.78 4.60
C GLU A 78 -19.84 -4.92 5.11
N THR A 79 -21.16 -4.75 4.99
CA THR A 79 -22.15 -5.79 5.27
C THR A 79 -22.08 -6.77 4.10
N PRO A 80 -21.63 -8.02 4.29
CA PRO A 80 -21.52 -8.93 3.17
C PRO A 80 -22.81 -9.72 3.03
N GLU A 81 -23.97 -9.12 2.72
CA GLU A 81 -25.20 -9.91 2.50
C GLU A 81 -26.10 -9.29 1.42
N VAL A 82 -25.72 -9.47 0.16
CA VAL A 82 -26.72 -9.78 -0.87
C VAL A 82 -26.33 -11.15 -1.42
N PRO A 83 -27.12 -12.22 -1.22
CA PRO A 83 -26.89 -13.43 -1.99
C PRO A 83 -27.02 -13.02 -3.45
N ILE A 84 -25.96 -13.25 -4.22
CA ILE A 84 -25.98 -13.11 -5.68
C ILE A 84 -27.09 -14.06 -6.14
N SER A 85 -28.31 -13.53 -6.33
CA SER A 85 -29.36 -14.20 -7.05
C SER A 85 -28.85 -14.28 -8.48
N VAL A 86 -28.20 -15.41 -8.79
CA VAL A 86 -27.86 -15.82 -10.15
C VAL A 86 -29.08 -15.51 -11.01
N PRO A 87 -28.98 -14.68 -12.07
CA PRO A 87 -30.09 -14.49 -12.97
C PRO A 87 -30.47 -15.85 -13.52
N GLN A 88 -31.66 -16.34 -13.15
CA GLN A 88 -32.18 -17.59 -13.66
C GLN A 88 -32.55 -17.35 -15.12
N PHE A 89 -31.63 -17.69 -16.03
CA PHE A 89 -31.92 -17.75 -17.44
C PHE A 89 -33.04 -18.76 -17.67
N PRO A 90 -34.05 -18.45 -18.53
CA PRO A 90 -35.09 -19.39 -18.85
C PRO A 90 -34.46 -20.66 -19.45
N SER A 91 -34.71 -21.81 -18.83
CA SER A 91 -34.19 -23.10 -19.29
C SER A 91 -34.76 -23.38 -20.67
N ILE A 92 -33.90 -23.37 -21.69
CA ILE A 92 -34.26 -23.78 -23.04
C ILE A 92 -34.52 -25.30 -23.00
N PRO A 93 -35.61 -25.81 -23.58
CA PRO A 93 -35.84 -27.25 -23.65
C PRO A 93 -34.71 -27.89 -24.46
N THR A 94 -34.03 -28.87 -23.88
CA THR A 94 -32.98 -29.61 -24.58
C THR A 94 -33.64 -30.46 -25.68
N PRO A 95 -33.24 -30.34 -26.96
CA PRO A 95 -33.63 -31.32 -27.96
C PRO A 95 -32.86 -32.60 -27.64
N ILE A 96 -33.61 -33.64 -27.30
CA ILE A 96 -33.10 -34.99 -27.21
C ILE A 96 -32.72 -35.46 -28.63
N GLN A 97 -31.55 -36.11 -28.72
CA GLN A 97 -31.06 -37.05 -29.73
C GLN A 97 -30.04 -36.59 -30.80
N THR A 98 -28.81 -37.09 -30.57
CA THR A 98 -28.05 -37.97 -31.48
C THR A 98 -27.33 -37.33 -32.67
N ALA A 99 -26.04 -37.02 -32.50
CA ALA A 99 -25.02 -37.22 -33.54
C ALA A 99 -23.58 -37.12 -32.98
N ASN A 100 -22.87 -38.26 -33.06
CA ASN A 100 -21.43 -38.48 -33.30
C ASN A 100 -20.34 -37.82 -32.41
N PRO A 101 -19.40 -38.60 -31.82
CA PRO A 101 -18.25 -38.08 -31.10
C PRO A 101 -17.04 -37.94 -32.04
N GLU A 102 -17.01 -36.96 -32.94
CA GLU A 102 -15.75 -36.56 -33.59
C GLU A 102 -15.90 -35.14 -34.16
N GLU A 103 -14.78 -34.41 -34.17
CA GLU A 103 -14.59 -33.08 -34.78
C GLU A 103 -14.79 -31.84 -33.88
N LEU A 104 -13.95 -31.73 -32.84
CA LEU A 104 -13.55 -30.42 -32.31
C LEU A 104 -12.56 -29.79 -33.30
N PRO A 105 -12.78 -28.56 -33.81
CA PRO A 105 -11.77 -27.89 -34.62
C PRO A 105 -10.55 -27.55 -33.76
N PRO A 106 -9.31 -27.73 -34.27
CA PRO A 106 -8.11 -27.43 -33.50
C PRO A 106 -8.01 -25.93 -33.22
N PRO A 107 -7.42 -25.54 -32.07
CA PRO A 107 -7.25 -24.13 -31.73
C PRO A 107 -6.37 -23.43 -32.77
N LEU A 108 -6.82 -22.26 -33.23
CA LEU A 108 -6.08 -21.41 -34.16
C LEU A 108 -4.76 -20.98 -33.50
N ARG A 109 -3.65 -21.59 -33.95
CA ARG A 109 -2.30 -21.20 -33.55
C ARG A 109 -2.00 -19.82 -34.11
N ARG A 110 -2.05 -18.77 -33.27
CA ARG A 110 -1.54 -17.44 -33.64
C ARG A 110 -0.06 -17.57 -34.04
N GLN A 111 0.24 -17.37 -35.32
CA GLN A 111 1.62 -17.22 -35.78
C GLN A 111 2.14 -15.86 -35.32
N ILE A 112 3.18 -15.88 -34.48
CA ILE A 112 3.94 -14.69 -34.11
C ILE A 112 5.14 -14.63 -35.06
N HIS A 113 5.17 -13.64 -35.95
CA HIS A 113 6.35 -13.40 -36.77
C HIS A 113 7.39 -12.62 -35.95
N PRO A 114 8.67 -13.04 -35.93
CA PRO A 114 9.72 -12.25 -35.28
C PRO A 114 9.94 -10.96 -36.07
N VAL A 115 9.88 -9.82 -35.37
CA VAL A 115 10.24 -8.51 -35.90
C VAL A 115 11.74 -8.50 -36.16
N GLY A 116 12.13 -8.30 -37.42
CA GLY A 116 13.53 -8.32 -37.85
C GLY A 116 14.36 -7.22 -37.19
N MET A 117 15.59 -7.57 -36.83
CA MET A 117 16.66 -6.64 -36.46
C MET A 117 17.03 -5.83 -37.70
N TRP A 118 16.90 -4.51 -37.62
CA TRP A 118 17.40 -3.57 -38.61
C TRP A 118 18.82 -3.17 -38.18
N SER A 119 19.77 -3.37 -39.10
CA SER A 119 21.17 -2.94 -38.99
C SER A 119 21.33 -1.48 -39.39
#